data_AF-A0A3D6CD78-F1
#
_entry.id   AF-A0A3D6CD78-F1
#
_cell.length_a   1.000
_cell.length_b   1.000
_cell.length_c   1.000
_cell.angle_alpha   90.00
_cell.angle_beta   90.00
_cell.angle_gamma   90.00
#
_symmetry.space_group_name_H-M   'P 1'
#
loop_
_entity.id
_entity.type
_entity.pdbx_description
1 polymer ?
#
loop_
_entity_poly.entity_id
_entity_poly.type
_entity_poly.pdbx_seq_one_letter_code
_entity_poly.pdbx_strand_id
1 'polypeptide(L)'
;LNPSFKHLSPYTGGSFDVSYIAFKTLFGKFDPNRVSQTFKTFENYRVILSERLGKANPYSNGQPIGADGYYYGYGKYAVDVLIPSFIAAYTGQDPNKVGLIRQNNPNIRSNPFKAIIPRPNWKLDYNGINRIKGLEKIFTNFSISHGYTGGLSMNGFTSALLYQDVSQFGYPSFYDTVSKNFVPYFLVPNVSIQEQFSPLIGFDMMFTNQLQAKFEYAKSRQLSLSLFDFQLSEVRSTEFIIGAGYRKRGMKLLGGLKLPKFLSKNQTGKLDNEINFRLDLRIRDNVTANSRLDQDNNFATGGSKEITISPTIDYFLSNRVNIKLFFDQRKVKPYISSSAPTTNTRAGVQLRISLQP
;
A
#
# COMPACT_ATOMS: atom_id res chain seq x y z
N LEU A 1 24.39 20.48 51.21
CA LEU A 1 23.51 20.66 50.03
C LEU A 1 23.70 19.44 49.15
N ASN A 2 22.73 18.52 49.10
CA ASN A 2 22.81 17.38 48.18
C ASN A 2 22.49 17.89 46.77
N PRO A 3 23.41 17.78 45.80
CA PRO A 3 23.13 18.18 44.43
C PRO A 3 22.00 17.32 43.87
N SER A 4 20.85 17.92 43.59
CA SER A 4 19.74 17.26 42.90
C SER A 4 19.91 17.44 41.38
N PHE A 5 19.92 16.36 40.63
CA PHE A 5 19.84 16.44 39.17
C PHE A 5 18.55 17.15 38.75
N LYS A 6 18.68 18.18 37.91
CA LYS A 6 17.55 18.88 37.29
C LYS A 6 17.60 18.67 35.79
N HIS A 7 16.51 18.17 35.22
CA HIS A 7 16.35 18.09 33.77
C HIS A 7 15.88 19.45 33.26
N LEU A 8 16.82 20.25 32.76
CA LEU A 8 16.54 21.54 32.15
C LEU A 8 16.36 21.32 30.65
N SER A 9 15.13 21.53 30.15
CA SER A 9 14.74 21.39 28.74
C SER A 9 15.08 20.03 28.09
N PRO A 10 14.52 18.92 28.61
CA PRO A 10 14.73 17.60 28.02
C PRO A 10 14.17 17.53 26.60
N TYR A 11 15.02 17.13 25.65
CA TYR A 11 14.62 16.85 24.27
C TYR A 11 14.30 15.36 24.12
N THR A 12 13.09 15.04 23.66
CA THR A 12 12.70 13.67 23.27
C THR A 12 12.46 13.63 21.77
N GLY A 13 12.91 12.56 21.12
CA GLY A 13 12.47 12.26 19.76
C GLY A 13 12.42 10.76 19.52
N GLY A 14 11.80 10.37 18.42
CA GLY A 14 11.67 8.98 18.01
C GLY A 14 10.82 8.83 16.75
N SER A 15 10.54 7.59 16.38
CA SER A 15 9.56 7.24 15.36
C SER A 15 8.49 6.32 15.94
N PHE A 16 7.36 6.21 15.27
CA PHE A 16 6.30 5.28 15.65
C PHE A 16 5.88 4.47 14.44
N ASP A 17 5.84 3.15 14.57
CA ASP A 17 5.44 2.21 13.53
C ASP A 17 4.62 1.09 14.15
N VAL A 18 3.45 0.79 13.57
CA VAL A 18 2.56 -0.26 14.07
C VAL A 18 1.82 -0.94 12.94
N SER A 19 1.61 -2.25 13.03
CA SER A 19 0.72 -2.96 12.13
C SER A 19 -0.71 -2.49 12.33
N TYR A 20 -1.38 -2.10 11.24
CA TYR A 20 -2.69 -1.47 11.33
C TYR A 20 -3.59 -1.85 10.16
N ILE A 21 -4.91 -1.76 10.35
CA ILE A 21 -5.91 -2.14 9.36
C ILE A 21 -6.70 -0.89 8.93
N ALA A 22 -6.70 -0.59 7.62
CA ALA A 22 -7.39 0.55 7.03
C ALA A 22 -8.28 0.19 5.80
N PHE A 23 -8.44 -1.10 5.48
CA PHE A 23 -9.05 -1.52 4.20
C PHE A 23 -10.53 -1.14 4.06
N LYS A 24 -11.22 -0.82 5.16
CA LYS A 24 -12.64 -0.45 5.15
C LYS A 24 -12.95 0.69 4.16
N THR A 25 -12.01 1.60 3.96
CA THR A 25 -12.19 2.74 3.05
C THR A 25 -11.41 2.60 1.74
N LEU A 26 -10.67 1.50 1.54
CA LEU A 26 -9.83 1.25 0.36
C LEU A 26 -10.64 1.07 -0.92
N PHE A 27 -11.84 0.49 -0.81
CA PHE A 27 -12.70 0.15 -1.95
C PHE A 27 -13.70 1.27 -2.33
N GLY A 28 -13.64 2.43 -1.67
CA GLY A 28 -14.47 3.57 -2.02
C GLY A 28 -14.16 4.12 -3.42
N LYS A 29 -15.15 4.79 -4.03
CA LYS A 29 -14.99 5.47 -5.33
C LYS A 29 -13.80 6.45 -5.26
N PHE A 30 -12.99 6.46 -6.32
CA PHE A 30 -11.82 7.32 -6.42
C PHE A 30 -11.82 8.05 -7.75
N ASP A 31 -11.76 9.37 -7.67
CA ASP A 31 -11.52 10.24 -8.81
C ASP A 31 -10.34 11.14 -8.42
N PRO A 32 -9.19 11.04 -9.11
CA PRO A 32 -8.01 11.81 -8.73
C PRO A 32 -8.16 13.32 -8.96
N ASN A 33 -9.19 13.76 -9.68
CA ASN A 33 -9.47 15.18 -9.94
C ASN A 33 -10.58 15.73 -9.03
N ARG A 34 -11.05 14.94 -8.05
CA ARG A 34 -12.08 15.37 -7.10
C ARG A 34 -11.71 14.97 -5.68
N VAL A 35 -12.04 15.82 -4.72
CA VAL A 35 -11.84 15.51 -3.31
C VAL A 35 -12.64 14.25 -2.94
N SER A 36 -11.98 13.27 -2.36
CA SER A 36 -12.62 11.99 -2.00
C SER A 36 -13.61 12.18 -0.84
N GLN A 37 -14.66 11.36 -0.81
CA GLN A 37 -15.61 11.38 0.31
C GLN A 37 -14.93 11.06 1.65
N THR A 38 -13.91 10.20 1.62
CA THR A 38 -13.06 9.89 2.79
C THR A 38 -12.28 11.11 3.28
N PHE A 39 -11.79 11.96 2.37
CA PHE A 39 -11.13 13.21 2.73
C PHE A 39 -12.12 14.22 3.34
N LYS A 40 -13.31 14.37 2.77
CA LYS A 40 -14.37 15.20 3.36
C LYS A 40 -14.78 14.70 4.75
N THR A 41 -14.83 13.39 4.92
CA THR A 41 -15.10 12.77 6.23
C THR A 41 -13.98 13.10 7.23
N PHE A 42 -12.71 13.03 6.80
CA PHE A 42 -11.58 13.50 7.60
C PHE A 42 -11.73 14.96 8.02
N GLU A 43 -12.07 15.84 7.09
CA GLU A 43 -12.29 17.26 7.38
C GLU A 43 -13.38 17.50 8.42
N ASN A 44 -14.52 16.79 8.28
CA ASN A 44 -15.66 16.89 9.18
C ASN A 44 -15.37 16.32 10.58
N TYR A 45 -14.55 15.28 10.68
CA TYR A 45 -14.18 14.67 11.96
C TYR A 45 -13.36 15.61 12.85
N ARG A 46 -12.66 16.60 12.27
CA ARG A 46 -11.85 17.55 13.04
C ARG A 46 -12.65 18.31 14.09
N VAL A 47 -13.88 18.71 13.79
CA VAL A 47 -14.74 19.42 14.77
C VAL A 47 -15.08 18.51 15.95
N ILE A 48 -15.42 17.25 15.69
CA ILE A 48 -15.74 16.25 16.73
C ILE A 48 -14.50 15.97 17.60
N LEU A 49 -13.31 15.84 16.99
CA LEU A 49 -12.08 15.58 17.73
C LEU A 49 -11.62 16.81 18.52
N SER A 50 -11.81 18.02 17.98
CA SER A 50 -11.61 19.28 18.69
C SER A 50 -12.47 19.37 19.94
N GLU A 51 -13.75 19.02 19.84
CA GLU A 51 -14.66 18.96 20.99
C GLU A 51 -14.19 17.96 22.05
N ARG A 52 -13.80 16.75 21.64
CA ARG A 52 -13.32 15.72 22.58
C ARG A 52 -12.08 16.17 23.33
N LEU A 53 -11.14 16.83 22.64
CA LEU A 53 -9.91 17.34 23.23
C LEU A 53 -10.17 18.55 24.13
N GLY A 54 -11.01 19.49 23.68
CA GLY A 54 -11.41 20.66 24.46
C GLY A 54 -12.10 20.28 25.76
N LYS A 55 -13.07 19.35 25.71
CA LYS A 55 -13.74 18.84 26.92
C LYS A 55 -12.81 18.09 27.87
N ALA A 56 -11.78 17.43 27.34
CA ALA A 56 -10.83 16.69 28.14
C ALA A 56 -9.72 17.57 28.75
N ASN A 57 -9.41 18.72 28.16
CA ASN A 57 -8.37 19.62 28.63
C ASN A 57 -8.95 20.70 29.57
N PRO A 58 -8.62 20.69 30.88
CA PRO A 58 -9.13 21.68 31.82
C PRO A 58 -8.80 23.14 31.47
N TYR A 59 -7.69 23.39 30.74
CA TYR A 59 -7.32 24.74 30.29
C TYR A 59 -8.23 25.29 29.19
N SER A 60 -8.99 24.42 28.52
CA SER A 60 -10.00 24.81 27.51
C SER A 60 -11.38 25.02 28.15
N ASN A 61 -11.58 24.60 29.40
CA ASN A 61 -12.88 24.69 30.06
C ASN A 61 -13.29 26.14 30.35
N GLY A 62 -14.56 26.47 30.09
CA GLY A 62 -15.09 27.83 30.25
C GLY A 62 -14.59 28.86 29.23
N GLN A 63 -13.75 28.46 28.27
CA GLN A 63 -13.31 29.32 27.18
C GLN A 63 -14.35 29.35 26.05
N PRO A 64 -14.46 30.47 25.30
CA PRO A 64 -15.40 30.55 24.18
C PRO A 64 -15.03 29.55 23.08
N ILE A 65 -16.05 28.91 22.51
CA ILE A 65 -15.92 28.10 21.30
C ILE A 65 -15.78 29.05 20.11
N GLY A 66 -14.85 28.75 19.19
CA GLY A 66 -14.65 29.53 17.97
C GLY A 66 -15.92 29.58 17.11
N ALA A 67 -16.08 30.64 16.32
CA ALA A 67 -17.23 30.78 15.40
C ALA A 67 -17.29 29.67 14.33
N ASP A 68 -16.16 29.01 14.08
CA ASP A 68 -16.00 27.85 13.20
C ASP A 68 -16.33 26.51 13.88
N GLY A 69 -16.76 26.54 15.15
CA GLY A 69 -17.18 25.36 15.93
C GLY A 69 -16.03 24.63 16.65
N TYR A 70 -14.79 25.11 16.55
CA TYR A 70 -13.64 24.48 17.18
C TYR A 70 -13.43 24.98 18.61
N TYR A 71 -13.00 24.08 19.50
CA TYR A 71 -12.75 24.38 20.90
C TYR A 71 -11.43 25.12 21.09
N TYR A 72 -11.37 25.95 22.14
CA TYR A 72 -10.21 26.77 22.47
C TYR A 72 -8.93 25.92 22.60
N GLY A 73 -7.87 26.32 21.89
CA GLY A 73 -6.59 25.60 21.85
C GLY A 73 -6.55 24.37 20.93
N TYR A 74 -7.67 23.97 20.33
CA TYR A 74 -7.78 22.81 19.44
C TYR A 74 -8.46 23.20 18.13
N GLY A 75 -7.86 24.12 17.38
CA GLY A 75 -8.37 24.56 16.08
C GLY A 75 -8.25 23.50 14.98
N LYS A 76 -8.77 23.85 13.80
CA LYS A 76 -8.84 22.98 12.62
C LYS A 76 -7.50 22.43 12.08
N TYR A 77 -6.39 23.02 12.48
CA TYR A 77 -5.03 22.62 12.08
C TYR A 77 -4.18 22.12 13.26
N ALA A 78 -4.75 22.01 14.46
CA ALA A 78 -4.04 21.46 15.60
C ALA A 78 -3.63 20.01 15.31
N VAL A 79 -2.35 19.68 15.53
CA VAL A 79 -1.79 18.33 15.29
C VAL A 79 -2.60 17.26 16.02
N ASP A 80 -2.95 17.54 17.28
CA ASP A 80 -3.75 16.65 18.12
C ASP A 80 -5.17 16.41 17.60
N VAL A 81 -5.71 17.33 16.79
CA VAL A 81 -7.01 17.17 16.12
C VAL A 81 -6.84 16.42 14.81
N LEU A 82 -5.85 16.79 14.00
CA LEU A 82 -5.63 16.26 12.66
C LEU A 82 -5.29 14.77 12.67
N ILE A 83 -4.36 14.33 13.52
CA ILE A 83 -3.91 12.94 13.55
C ILE A 83 -5.06 11.96 13.85
N PRO A 84 -5.79 12.07 14.98
CA PRO A 84 -6.89 11.14 15.26
C PRO A 84 -8.04 11.27 14.27
N SER A 85 -8.31 12.46 13.72
CA SER A 85 -9.33 12.64 12.67
C SER A 85 -8.96 11.89 11.38
N PHE A 86 -7.69 11.99 10.97
CA PHE A 86 -7.15 11.29 9.81
C PHE A 86 -7.22 9.77 9.99
N ILE A 87 -6.75 9.28 11.15
CA ILE A 87 -6.81 7.86 11.49
C ILE A 87 -8.26 7.37 11.49
N ALA A 88 -9.18 8.11 12.13
CA ALA A 88 -10.58 7.71 12.20
C ALA A 88 -11.23 7.62 10.82
N ALA A 89 -11.05 8.65 9.98
CA ALA A 89 -11.65 8.69 8.66
C ALA A 89 -11.10 7.60 7.74
N TYR A 90 -9.77 7.41 7.69
CA TYR A 90 -9.17 6.45 6.76
C TYR A 90 -9.23 5.00 7.23
N THR A 91 -9.44 4.75 8.52
CA THR A 91 -9.65 3.39 9.04
C THR A 91 -11.13 3.04 9.27
N GLY A 92 -12.05 3.98 9.03
CA GLY A 92 -13.48 3.79 9.24
C GLY A 92 -13.82 3.55 10.71
N GLN A 93 -13.13 4.26 11.62
CA GLN A 93 -13.46 4.27 13.05
C GLN A 93 -14.41 5.42 13.38
N ASP A 94 -15.16 5.24 14.46
CA ASP A 94 -16.00 6.28 15.03
C ASP A 94 -15.11 7.40 15.62
N PRO A 95 -15.28 8.67 15.20
CA PRO A 95 -14.50 9.81 15.70
C PRO A 95 -14.70 10.02 17.21
N ASN A 96 -15.76 9.48 17.82
CA ASN A 96 -15.98 9.53 19.27
C ASN A 96 -15.21 8.48 20.06
N LYS A 97 -14.71 7.44 19.39
CA LYS A 97 -14.03 6.29 20.02
C LYS A 97 -12.57 6.14 19.62
N VAL A 98 -12.13 6.80 18.55
CA VAL A 98 -10.73 6.77 18.11
C VAL A 98 -9.81 7.23 19.25
N GLY A 99 -8.66 6.57 19.37
CA GLY A 99 -7.64 6.89 20.36
C GLY A 99 -7.03 8.27 20.13
N LEU A 100 -6.87 9.04 21.20
CA LEU A 100 -6.19 10.34 21.18
C LEU A 100 -4.71 10.18 21.55
N ILE A 101 -3.89 11.16 21.14
CA ILE A 101 -2.47 11.22 21.50
C ILE A 101 -2.34 11.74 22.93
N ARG A 102 -1.55 11.06 23.75
CA ARG A 102 -1.25 11.52 25.11
C ARG A 102 -0.17 12.60 25.07
N GLN A 103 -0.38 13.66 25.85
CA GLN A 103 0.50 14.83 25.88
C GLN A 103 1.55 14.77 27.00
N ASN A 104 1.79 13.60 27.58
CA ASN A 104 2.75 13.41 28.65
C ASN A 104 3.81 12.36 28.29
N ASN A 105 5.03 12.58 28.79
CA ASN A 105 6.16 11.67 28.59
C ASN A 105 7.04 11.63 29.86
N PRO A 106 6.55 11.03 30.96
CA PRO A 106 7.28 11.01 32.23
C PRO A 106 8.62 10.25 32.18
N ASN A 107 8.78 9.32 31.23
CA ASN A 107 10.01 8.54 31.05
C ASN A 107 10.10 7.93 29.63
N ILE A 108 11.26 7.37 29.29
CA ILE A 108 11.53 6.76 27.96
C ILE A 108 10.60 5.60 27.58
N ARG A 109 9.89 4.99 28.54
CA ARG A 109 8.92 3.91 28.27
C ARG A 109 7.52 4.44 27.95
N SER A 110 7.29 5.75 28.02
CA SER A 110 5.99 6.33 27.73
C SER A 110 5.70 6.20 26.23
N ASN A 111 4.54 5.65 25.90
CA ASN A 111 4.07 5.57 24.53
C ASN A 111 2.87 6.51 24.35
N PRO A 112 3.07 7.69 23.72
CA PRO A 112 1.98 8.64 23.51
C PRO A 112 0.92 8.13 22.53
N PHE A 113 1.29 7.16 21.69
CA PHE A 113 0.45 6.51 20.69
C PHE A 113 -0.14 5.18 21.17
N LYS A 114 -0.09 4.87 22.47
CA LYS A 114 -0.56 3.57 23.03
C LYS A 114 -2.02 3.24 22.74
N ALA A 115 -2.84 4.24 22.40
CA ALA A 115 -4.23 4.03 22.01
C ALA A 115 -4.36 3.42 20.60
N ILE A 116 -3.30 3.50 19.79
CA ILE A 116 -3.18 2.84 18.49
C ILE A 116 -2.73 1.40 18.73
N ILE A 117 -3.70 0.50 18.87
CA ILE A 117 -3.46 -0.92 19.15
C ILE A 117 -3.04 -1.64 17.86
N PRO A 118 -1.95 -2.44 17.87
CA PRO A 118 -1.55 -3.24 16.73
C PRO A 118 -2.67 -4.18 16.26
N ARG A 119 -2.84 -4.29 14.95
CA ARG A 119 -3.78 -5.21 14.32
C ARG A 119 -3.02 -6.29 13.53
N PRO A 120 -3.53 -7.53 13.46
CA PRO A 120 -2.85 -8.59 12.74
C PRO A 120 -2.92 -8.33 11.24
N ASN A 121 -1.78 -8.50 10.58
CA ASN A 121 -1.73 -8.75 9.15
C ASN A 121 -1.96 -10.25 8.91
N TRP A 122 -2.49 -10.64 7.75
CA TRP A 122 -2.78 -12.05 7.48
C TRP A 122 -2.41 -12.43 6.05
N LYS A 123 -2.12 -13.71 5.89
CA LYS A 123 -1.95 -14.38 4.61
C LYS A 123 -2.63 -15.74 4.69
N LEU A 124 -3.47 -16.03 3.71
CA LEU A 124 -4.23 -17.26 3.57
C LEU A 124 -3.88 -17.88 2.22
N ASP A 125 -3.37 -19.10 2.25
CA ASP A 125 -3.10 -19.91 1.07
C ASP A 125 -3.85 -21.24 1.23
N TYR A 126 -4.71 -21.59 0.28
CA TYR A 126 -5.50 -22.81 0.29
C TYR A 126 -5.28 -23.63 -0.98
N ASN A 127 -4.68 -24.80 -0.82
CA ASN A 127 -4.31 -25.72 -1.92
C ASN A 127 -5.20 -26.98 -1.97
N GLY A 128 -6.29 -27.03 -1.19
CA GLY A 128 -7.08 -28.24 -0.98
C GLY A 128 -8.14 -28.52 -2.06
N ILE A 129 -8.31 -27.64 -3.05
CA ILE A 129 -9.44 -27.71 -4.00
C ILE A 129 -9.36 -28.93 -4.90
N ASN A 130 -8.15 -29.38 -5.24
CA ASN A 130 -7.95 -30.61 -6.01
C ASN A 130 -8.38 -31.90 -5.28
N ARG A 131 -8.65 -31.86 -3.97
CA ARG A 131 -9.11 -33.02 -3.18
C ARG A 131 -10.63 -33.22 -3.19
N ILE A 132 -11.38 -32.30 -3.78
CA ILE A 132 -12.83 -32.40 -3.90
C ILE A 132 -13.16 -33.38 -5.03
N LYS A 133 -14.04 -34.36 -4.77
CA LYS A 133 -14.46 -35.38 -5.75
C LYS A 133 -14.90 -34.72 -7.06
N GLY A 134 -14.31 -35.15 -8.18
CA GLY A 134 -14.59 -34.61 -9.51
C GLY A 134 -13.63 -33.50 -9.97
N LEU A 135 -13.11 -32.66 -9.07
CA LEU A 135 -12.14 -31.62 -9.43
C LEU A 135 -10.72 -32.18 -9.65
N GLU A 136 -10.39 -33.29 -9.00
CA GLU A 136 -9.14 -34.05 -9.18
C GLU A 136 -8.90 -34.49 -10.65
N LYS A 137 -9.96 -34.64 -11.44
CA LYS A 137 -9.86 -35.01 -12.88
C LYS A 137 -9.49 -33.81 -13.76
N ILE A 138 -9.77 -32.60 -13.28
CA ILE A 138 -9.59 -31.34 -14.01
C ILE A 138 -8.25 -30.72 -13.62
N PHE A 139 -7.98 -30.64 -12.31
CA PHE A 139 -6.84 -29.93 -11.74
C PHE A 139 -5.85 -30.91 -11.10
N THR A 140 -4.58 -30.79 -11.46
CA THR A 140 -3.48 -31.38 -10.69
C THR A 140 -3.15 -30.53 -9.47
N ASN A 141 -3.21 -29.20 -9.62
CA ASN A 141 -3.08 -28.24 -8.54
C ASN A 141 -4.08 -27.09 -8.71
N PHE A 142 -4.64 -26.63 -7.60
CA PHE A 142 -5.47 -25.43 -7.56
C PHE A 142 -5.20 -24.74 -6.21
N SER A 143 -4.60 -23.56 -6.26
CA SER A 143 -4.36 -22.73 -5.09
C SER A 143 -5.16 -21.44 -5.14
N ILE A 144 -5.71 -21.07 -3.98
CA ILE A 144 -6.27 -19.75 -3.72
C ILE A 144 -5.34 -19.06 -2.76
N SER A 145 -4.94 -17.82 -3.08
CA SER A 145 -4.16 -16.98 -2.20
C SER A 145 -4.87 -15.66 -1.91
N HIS A 146 -4.70 -15.18 -0.69
CA HIS A 146 -5.18 -13.89 -0.22
C HIS A 146 -4.23 -13.37 0.86
N GLY A 147 -3.83 -12.11 0.78
CA GLY A 147 -2.94 -11.53 1.79
C GLY A 147 -3.25 -10.05 1.99
N TYR A 148 -3.25 -9.61 3.25
CA TYR A 148 -3.34 -8.20 3.62
C TYR A 148 -2.19 -7.82 4.53
N THR A 149 -1.52 -6.73 4.18
CA THR A 149 -0.53 -6.08 5.02
C THR A 149 -0.84 -4.61 5.11
N GLY A 150 -1.02 -4.10 6.33
CA GLY A 150 -1.18 -2.69 6.60
C GLY A 150 -0.31 -2.21 7.77
N GLY A 151 -0.01 -0.92 7.75
CA GLY A 151 0.79 -0.25 8.77
C GLY A 151 0.44 1.22 8.89
N LEU A 152 0.61 1.74 10.09
CA LEU A 152 0.53 3.17 10.40
C LEU A 152 1.88 3.60 10.96
N SER A 153 2.41 4.69 10.43
CA SER A 153 3.72 5.21 10.84
C SER A 153 3.76 6.71 10.99
N MET A 154 4.69 7.16 11.83
CA MET A 154 5.10 8.56 12.00
C MET A 154 6.63 8.56 11.96
N ASN A 155 7.20 9.02 10.85
CA ASN A 155 8.61 8.83 10.51
C ASN A 155 9.56 9.58 11.46
N GLY A 156 9.04 10.54 12.21
CA GLY A 156 9.75 11.23 13.27
C GLY A 156 8.77 12.01 14.12
N PHE A 157 9.07 12.16 15.41
CA PHE A 157 8.44 13.13 16.28
C PHE A 157 9.49 13.70 17.23
N THR A 158 9.26 14.93 17.69
CA THR A 158 10.15 15.60 18.65
C THR A 158 9.32 16.27 19.73
N SER A 159 9.91 16.49 20.91
CA SER A 159 9.26 17.25 21.97
C SER A 159 9.24 18.75 21.62
N ALA A 160 8.10 19.41 21.78
CA ALA A 160 8.00 20.85 21.57
C ALA A 160 8.68 21.62 22.71
N LEU A 161 9.59 22.54 22.35
CA LEU A 161 10.30 23.39 23.33
C LEU A 161 9.34 24.27 24.15
N LEU A 162 8.26 24.74 23.51
CA LEU A 162 7.28 25.64 24.11
C LEU A 162 6.10 24.90 24.75
N TYR A 163 6.14 23.57 24.84
CA TYR A 163 5.13 22.84 25.60
C TYR A 163 5.18 23.24 27.08
N GLN A 164 4.02 23.54 27.63
CA GLN A 164 3.87 23.81 29.06
C GLN A 164 2.58 23.17 29.57
N ASP A 165 2.64 22.73 30.82
CA ASP A 165 1.50 22.25 31.60
C ASP A 165 1.59 22.89 32.99
N VAL A 166 1.12 24.14 33.09
CA VAL A 166 1.36 25.02 34.26
C VAL A 166 0.79 24.48 35.57
N SER A 167 -0.31 23.74 35.51
CA SER A 167 -1.04 23.12 36.64
C SER A 167 -0.91 21.59 36.68
N GLN A 168 -0.05 20.99 35.84
CA GLN A 168 0.25 19.55 35.83
C GLN A 168 -0.97 18.64 35.57
N PHE A 169 -1.91 19.08 34.72
CA PHE A 169 -3.09 18.27 34.35
C PHE A 169 -2.77 17.15 33.35
N GLY A 170 -1.57 17.11 32.79
CA GLY A 170 -1.18 16.23 31.69
C GLY A 170 -1.65 16.71 30.32
N TYR A 171 -2.01 17.99 30.20
CA TYR A 171 -2.51 18.64 28.98
C TYR A 171 -1.72 19.91 28.67
N PRO A 172 -1.61 20.30 27.39
CA PRO A 172 -0.92 21.53 27.04
C PRO A 172 -1.75 22.75 27.48
N SER A 173 -1.07 23.73 28.06
CA SER A 173 -1.64 25.01 28.49
C SER A 173 -1.12 26.20 27.69
N PHE A 174 0.10 26.10 27.14
CA PHE A 174 0.67 27.17 26.32
C PHE A 174 0.08 27.13 24.92
N TYR A 175 -0.39 28.28 24.44
CA TYR A 175 -0.95 28.44 23.11
C TYR A 175 -0.11 29.36 22.25
N ASP A 176 -0.04 29.06 20.96
CA ASP A 176 0.52 29.96 19.96
C ASP A 176 -0.42 31.15 19.74
N THR A 177 0.11 32.36 19.86
CA THR A 177 -0.68 33.59 19.75
C THR A 177 -1.24 33.83 18.35
N VAL A 178 -0.62 33.25 17.32
CA VAL A 178 -1.03 33.36 15.91
C VAL A 178 -2.11 32.35 15.58
N SER A 179 -1.82 31.05 15.75
CA SER A 179 -2.77 29.99 15.40
C SER A 179 -3.86 29.74 16.46
N LYS A 180 -3.69 30.28 17.68
CA LYS A 180 -4.53 30.03 18.86
C LYS A 180 -4.63 28.55 19.25
N ASN A 181 -3.74 27.71 18.75
CA ASN A 181 -3.66 26.30 19.12
C ASN A 181 -2.73 26.12 20.31
N PHE A 182 -3.05 25.15 21.17
CA PHE A 182 -2.11 24.67 22.16
C PHE A 182 -0.89 24.04 21.47
N VAL A 183 0.29 24.30 22.03
CA VAL A 183 1.53 23.64 21.59
C VAL A 183 1.53 22.22 22.17
N PRO A 184 1.39 21.17 21.34
CA PRO A 184 1.36 19.80 21.84
C PRO A 184 2.75 19.39 22.34
N TYR A 185 2.81 18.37 23.20
CA TYR A 185 4.10 17.84 23.65
C TYR A 185 4.89 17.27 22.47
N PHE A 186 4.22 16.57 21.55
CA PHE A 186 4.85 15.94 20.39
C PHE A 186 4.58 16.73 19.11
N LEU A 187 5.66 17.22 18.49
CA LEU A 187 5.64 17.73 17.12
C LEU A 187 5.81 16.56 16.16
N VAL A 188 4.79 16.32 15.35
CA VAL A 188 4.77 15.25 14.35
C VAL A 188 4.75 15.91 12.97
N PRO A 189 5.79 15.75 12.13
CA PRO A 189 5.83 16.28 10.76
C PRO A 189 4.83 15.62 9.82
N ASN A 190 4.71 14.30 9.89
CA ASN A 190 3.89 13.52 8.98
C ASN A 190 3.32 12.26 9.63
N VAL A 191 2.15 11.85 9.17
CA VAL A 191 1.54 10.56 9.50
C VAL A 191 1.26 9.82 8.21
N SER A 192 1.64 8.54 8.16
CA SER A 192 1.46 7.70 6.98
C SER A 192 0.64 6.46 7.30
N ILE A 193 -0.27 6.09 6.40
CA ILE A 193 -0.98 4.81 6.41
C ILE A 193 -0.65 4.11 5.10
N GLN A 194 -0.05 2.93 5.19
CA GLN A 194 0.24 2.08 4.05
C GLN A 194 -0.57 0.79 4.18
N GLU A 195 -1.20 0.38 3.09
CA GLU A 195 -1.90 -0.90 3.04
C GLU A 195 -1.87 -1.51 1.65
N GLN A 196 -1.84 -2.83 1.60
CA GLN A 196 -1.90 -3.56 0.36
C GLN A 196 -2.55 -4.93 0.58
N PHE A 197 -3.34 -5.30 -0.41
CA PHE A 197 -3.75 -6.66 -0.67
C PHE A 197 -2.82 -7.26 -1.70
N SER A 198 -2.04 -8.27 -1.28
CA SER A 198 -1.00 -8.92 -2.10
C SER A 198 -1.10 -10.44 -1.98
N PRO A 199 -1.98 -11.08 -2.77
CA PRO A 199 -3.06 -10.49 -3.57
C PRO A 199 -4.36 -10.30 -2.76
N LEU A 200 -5.30 -9.50 -3.28
CA LEU A 200 -6.69 -9.49 -2.77
C LEU A 200 -7.37 -10.82 -3.08
N ILE A 201 -7.14 -11.34 -4.28
CA ILE A 201 -7.49 -12.71 -4.61
C ILE A 201 -6.52 -13.19 -5.69
N GLY A 202 -5.93 -14.36 -5.46
CA GLY A 202 -5.06 -15.04 -6.39
C GLY A 202 -5.59 -16.44 -6.64
N PHE A 203 -5.57 -16.85 -7.89
CA PHE A 203 -5.83 -18.21 -8.34
C PHE A 203 -4.63 -18.70 -9.15
N ASP A 204 -4.10 -19.86 -8.79
CA ASP A 204 -3.09 -20.56 -9.59
C ASP A 204 -3.57 -21.99 -9.83
N MET A 205 -3.77 -22.31 -11.10
CA MET A 205 -4.41 -23.53 -11.56
C MET A 205 -3.47 -24.27 -12.51
N MET A 206 -3.19 -25.53 -12.19
CA MET A 206 -2.52 -26.48 -13.07
C MET A 206 -3.50 -27.59 -13.42
N PHE A 207 -3.76 -27.77 -14.71
CA PHE A 207 -4.70 -28.77 -15.22
C PHE A 207 -4.00 -30.09 -15.52
N THR A 208 -4.76 -31.19 -15.59
CA THR A 208 -4.25 -32.53 -15.92
C THR A 208 -3.65 -32.61 -17.33
N ASN A 209 -4.13 -31.77 -18.25
CA ASN A 209 -3.63 -31.64 -19.62
C ASN A 209 -2.39 -30.73 -19.76
N GLN A 210 -1.72 -30.37 -18.65
CA GLN A 210 -0.56 -29.46 -18.64
C GLN A 210 -0.86 -28.00 -19.05
N LEU A 211 -2.13 -27.61 -19.05
CA LEU A 211 -2.52 -26.20 -19.10
C LEU A 211 -2.28 -25.56 -17.72
N GLN A 212 -1.87 -24.30 -17.73
CA GLN A 212 -1.69 -23.46 -16.56
C GLN A 212 -2.54 -22.22 -16.73
N ALA A 213 -3.20 -21.78 -15.66
CA ALA A 213 -3.90 -20.52 -15.63
C ALA A 213 -3.64 -19.83 -14.30
N LYS A 214 -3.32 -18.55 -14.36
CA LYS A 214 -3.07 -17.69 -13.21
C LYS A 214 -3.95 -16.45 -13.31
N PHE A 215 -4.56 -16.09 -12.20
CA PHE A 215 -5.23 -14.80 -12.05
C PHE A 215 -4.82 -14.18 -10.72
N GLU A 216 -4.47 -12.91 -10.72
CA GLU A 216 -4.12 -12.16 -9.52
C GLU A 216 -4.76 -10.78 -9.58
N TYR A 217 -5.47 -10.41 -8.52
CA TYR A 217 -5.93 -9.05 -8.32
C TYR A 217 -5.26 -8.50 -7.05
N ALA A 218 -4.40 -7.51 -7.21
CA ALA A 218 -3.75 -6.79 -6.11
C ALA A 218 -4.26 -5.35 -6.04
N LYS A 219 -4.31 -4.80 -4.81
CA LYS A 219 -4.76 -3.43 -4.57
C LYS A 219 -3.98 -2.83 -3.42
N SER A 220 -3.43 -1.63 -3.58
CA SER A 220 -2.70 -0.93 -2.52
C SER A 220 -3.09 0.53 -2.44
N ARG A 221 -2.86 1.09 -1.24
CA ARG A 221 -3.00 2.51 -0.97
C ARG A 221 -1.91 2.95 0.01
N GLN A 222 -1.29 4.08 -0.32
CA GLN A 222 -0.38 4.79 0.57
C GLN A 222 -0.92 6.20 0.76
N LEU A 223 -1.08 6.58 2.02
CA LEU A 223 -1.56 7.89 2.46
C LEU A 223 -0.44 8.53 3.25
N SER A 224 -0.09 9.76 2.92
CA SER A 224 0.93 10.55 3.62
C SER A 224 0.37 11.93 3.90
N LEU A 225 -0.01 12.19 5.15
CA LEU A 225 -0.47 13.50 5.61
C LEU A 225 0.72 14.33 6.10
N SER A 226 1.00 15.44 5.43
CA SER A 226 1.92 16.48 5.92
C SER A 226 1.18 17.40 6.88
N LEU A 227 1.72 17.54 8.10
CA LEU A 227 1.19 18.43 9.14
C LEU A 227 1.81 19.83 9.10
N PHE A 228 2.79 20.06 8.21
CA PHE A 228 3.32 21.39 7.92
C PHE A 228 2.46 22.13 6.90
N ASP A 229 2.16 21.46 5.77
CA ASP A 229 1.46 22.09 4.65
C ASP A 229 -0.03 21.75 4.62
N PHE A 230 -0.48 20.90 5.56
CA PHE A 230 -1.85 20.42 5.70
C PHE A 230 -2.38 19.72 4.44
N GLN A 231 -1.51 18.96 3.81
CA GLN A 231 -1.75 18.28 2.53
C GLN A 231 -1.64 16.76 2.68
N LEU A 232 -2.60 16.06 2.12
CA LEU A 232 -2.61 14.60 2.02
C LEU A 232 -2.18 14.18 0.61
N SER A 233 -1.13 13.38 0.53
CA SER A 233 -0.78 12.65 -0.68
C SER A 233 -1.36 11.24 -0.60
N GLU A 234 -2.15 10.85 -1.60
CA GLU A 234 -2.77 9.54 -1.72
C GLU A 234 -2.29 8.86 -3.01
N VAL A 235 -1.54 7.77 -2.86
CA VAL A 235 -1.14 6.89 -3.96
C VAL A 235 -2.02 5.65 -3.92
N ARG A 236 -2.73 5.34 -5.01
CA ARG A 236 -3.51 4.11 -5.15
C ARG A 236 -2.96 3.29 -6.30
N SER A 237 -2.82 1.98 -6.07
CA SER A 237 -2.50 1.03 -7.15
C SER A 237 -3.51 -0.10 -7.20
N THR A 238 -3.92 -0.46 -8.42
CA THR A 238 -4.78 -1.61 -8.72
C THR A 238 -4.08 -2.39 -9.83
N GLU A 239 -3.78 -3.66 -9.59
CA GLU A 239 -3.06 -4.51 -10.54
C GLU A 239 -3.83 -5.81 -10.79
N PHE A 240 -3.98 -6.14 -12.07
CA PHE A 240 -4.50 -7.42 -12.53
C PHE A 240 -3.38 -8.14 -13.28
N ILE A 241 -3.12 -9.39 -12.91
CA ILE A 241 -2.19 -10.28 -13.61
C ILE A 241 -2.99 -11.49 -14.09
N ILE A 242 -3.02 -11.71 -15.39
CA ILE A 242 -3.68 -12.83 -16.03
C ILE A 242 -2.60 -13.60 -16.79
N GLY A 243 -2.38 -14.85 -16.41
CA GLY A 243 -1.40 -15.72 -17.02
C GLY A 243 -2.07 -16.96 -17.58
N ALA A 244 -1.64 -17.41 -18.75
CA ALA A 244 -1.97 -18.70 -19.31
C ALA A 244 -0.70 -19.39 -19.80
N GLY A 245 -0.59 -20.69 -19.55
CA GLY A 245 0.54 -21.50 -19.98
C GLY A 245 0.07 -22.82 -20.56
N TYR A 246 0.81 -23.37 -21.51
CA TYR A 246 0.56 -24.70 -22.03
C TYR A 246 1.86 -25.38 -22.39
N ARG A 247 2.08 -26.55 -21.80
CA ARG A 247 3.26 -27.38 -22.04
C ARG A 247 2.86 -28.63 -22.82
N LYS A 248 3.60 -28.93 -23.89
CA LYS A 248 3.43 -30.16 -24.66
C LYS A 248 4.77 -30.81 -24.95
N ARG A 249 4.91 -32.09 -24.58
CA ARG A 249 6.08 -32.93 -24.84
C ARG A 249 5.86 -33.79 -26.09
N GLY A 250 6.93 -34.08 -26.81
CA GLY A 250 6.97 -35.09 -27.88
C GLY A 250 6.26 -34.69 -29.18
N MET A 251 6.32 -33.42 -29.57
CA MET A 251 5.81 -33.00 -30.88
C MET A 251 6.79 -33.36 -31.99
N LYS A 252 6.32 -33.96 -33.09
CA LYS A 252 7.15 -34.10 -34.29
C LYS A 252 7.49 -32.69 -34.80
N LEU A 253 8.76 -32.45 -35.13
CA LEU A 253 9.29 -31.13 -35.52
C LEU A 253 8.34 -30.39 -36.47
N LEU A 254 8.04 -29.12 -36.18
CA LEU A 254 7.24 -28.25 -37.07
C LEU A 254 7.84 -28.31 -38.48
N GLY A 255 7.09 -28.85 -39.44
CA GLY A 255 7.47 -28.88 -40.86
C GLY A 255 8.31 -30.08 -41.32
N GLY A 256 8.48 -31.15 -40.53
CA GLY A 256 9.19 -32.37 -41.02
C GLY A 256 10.69 -32.18 -41.29
N LEU A 257 11.27 -31.06 -40.85
CA LEU A 257 12.70 -30.80 -40.91
C LEU A 257 13.44 -31.91 -40.13
N LYS A 258 14.30 -32.66 -40.82
CA LYS A 258 15.19 -33.64 -40.17
C LYS A 258 16.36 -32.86 -39.58
N LEU A 259 16.55 -32.94 -38.25
CA LEU A 259 17.75 -32.40 -37.61
C LEU A 259 19.00 -33.03 -38.24
N PRO A 260 20.09 -32.25 -38.39
CA PRO A 260 21.33 -32.79 -38.90
C PRO A 260 21.84 -33.92 -37.98
N LYS A 261 22.38 -34.98 -38.59
CA LYS A 261 22.69 -36.27 -37.94
C LYS A 261 23.59 -36.16 -36.68
N PHE A 262 24.32 -35.06 -36.50
CA PHE A 262 25.15 -34.82 -35.31
C PHE A 262 24.36 -34.47 -34.03
N LEU A 263 23.06 -34.11 -34.14
CA LEU A 263 22.18 -33.80 -33.00
C LEU A 263 21.27 -34.98 -32.60
N SER A 264 21.23 -36.05 -33.41
CA SER A 264 20.37 -37.22 -33.22
C SER A 264 21.21 -38.44 -32.86
N LYS A 265 21.65 -38.54 -31.60
CA LYS A 265 22.53 -39.64 -31.16
C LYS A 265 21.81 -41.00 -31.06
N ASN A 266 20.48 -41.01 -30.94
CA ASN A 266 19.68 -42.22 -30.87
C ASN A 266 18.67 -42.29 -32.02
N GLN A 267 18.77 -43.33 -32.85
CA GLN A 267 17.87 -43.66 -33.95
C GLN A 267 16.44 -44.06 -33.52
N THR A 268 16.07 -43.82 -32.26
CA THR A 268 14.68 -43.90 -31.78
C THR A 268 14.03 -42.55 -32.02
N GLY A 269 13.21 -42.41 -33.06
CA GLY A 269 12.59 -41.15 -33.51
C GLY A 269 11.64 -40.42 -32.55
N LYS A 270 11.84 -40.54 -31.22
CA LYS A 270 11.22 -39.72 -30.18
C LYS A 270 12.30 -38.76 -29.65
N LEU A 271 12.26 -37.52 -30.12
CA LEU A 271 13.04 -36.43 -29.51
C LEU A 271 12.38 -36.08 -28.17
N ASP A 272 13.17 -35.88 -27.12
CA ASP A 272 12.75 -35.24 -25.87
C ASP A 272 12.57 -33.74 -26.09
N ASN A 273 11.74 -33.38 -27.07
CA ASN A 273 11.42 -32.00 -27.34
C ASN A 273 10.16 -31.58 -26.58
N GLU A 274 10.23 -30.40 -26.01
CA GLU A 274 9.14 -29.80 -25.26
C GLU A 274 8.88 -28.41 -25.81
N ILE A 275 7.61 -28.08 -26.01
CA ILE A 275 7.19 -26.71 -26.30
C ILE A 275 6.40 -26.19 -25.12
N ASN A 276 6.80 -25.02 -24.64
CA ASN A 276 6.11 -24.29 -23.60
C ASN A 276 5.62 -22.96 -24.17
N PHE A 277 4.30 -22.79 -24.18
CA PHE A 277 3.65 -21.54 -24.52
C PHE A 277 3.28 -20.82 -23.22
N ARG A 278 3.52 -19.52 -23.14
CA ARG A 278 3.08 -18.68 -22.03
C ARG A 278 2.59 -17.36 -22.55
N LEU A 279 1.51 -16.86 -21.97
CA LEU A 279 0.94 -15.55 -22.22
C LEU A 279 0.67 -14.89 -20.87
N ASP A 280 1.39 -13.82 -20.58
CA ASP A 280 1.12 -12.98 -19.41
C ASP A 280 0.56 -11.63 -19.85
N LEU A 281 -0.57 -11.25 -19.27
CA LEU A 281 -1.17 -9.93 -19.37
C LEU A 281 -1.14 -9.29 -17.99
N ARG A 282 -0.57 -8.10 -17.90
CA ARG A 282 -0.55 -7.28 -16.68
C ARG A 282 -1.20 -5.93 -16.96
N ILE A 283 -2.19 -5.57 -16.16
CA ILE A 283 -2.82 -4.26 -16.19
C ILE A 283 -2.60 -3.63 -14.83
N ARG A 284 -1.79 -2.57 -14.78
CA ARG A 284 -1.51 -1.83 -13.55
C ARG A 284 -1.99 -0.40 -13.69
N ASP A 285 -2.87 0.00 -12.80
CA ASP A 285 -3.29 1.38 -12.65
C ASP A 285 -2.64 1.94 -11.39
N ASN A 286 -1.88 3.02 -11.53
CA ASN A 286 -1.23 3.70 -10.41
C ASN A 286 -1.51 5.20 -10.51
N VAL A 287 -2.08 5.79 -9.46
CA VAL A 287 -2.45 7.20 -9.46
C VAL A 287 -2.02 7.85 -8.16
N THR A 288 -1.42 9.03 -8.27
CA THR A 288 -1.10 9.90 -7.13
C THR A 288 -2.00 11.12 -7.20
N ALA A 289 -2.75 11.37 -6.13
CA ALA A 289 -3.59 12.55 -5.95
C ALA A 289 -3.19 13.30 -4.68
N ASN A 290 -3.27 14.62 -4.73
CA ASN A 290 -2.92 15.49 -3.61
C ASN A 290 -4.12 16.37 -3.25
N SER A 291 -4.59 16.25 -2.01
CA SER A 291 -5.69 17.06 -1.48
C SER A 291 -5.19 17.92 -0.33
N ARG A 292 -5.57 19.20 -0.30
CA ARG A 292 -5.21 20.13 0.77
C ARG A 292 -6.42 20.45 1.64
N LEU A 293 -6.23 20.51 2.95
CA LEU A 293 -7.31 20.80 3.89
C LEU A 293 -7.94 22.17 3.62
N ASP A 294 -9.27 22.23 3.71
CA ASP A 294 -10.11 23.39 3.45
C ASP A 294 -10.05 23.91 2.00
N GLN A 295 -9.55 23.09 1.07
CA GLN A 295 -9.59 23.38 -0.36
C GLN A 295 -10.35 22.27 -1.09
N ASP A 296 -11.37 22.65 -1.86
CA ASP A 296 -12.14 21.71 -2.68
C ASP A 296 -11.42 21.30 -3.98
N ASN A 297 -10.12 21.57 -4.09
CA ASN A 297 -9.30 21.18 -5.22
C ASN A 297 -8.55 19.86 -4.94
N ASN A 298 -8.61 18.93 -5.90
CA ASN A 298 -7.78 17.73 -5.91
C ASN A 298 -7.28 17.57 -7.33
N PHE A 299 -5.98 17.34 -7.50
CA PHE A 299 -5.39 17.13 -8.81
C PHE A 299 -4.55 15.87 -8.79
N ALA A 300 -4.62 15.10 -9.88
CA ALA A 300 -3.65 14.07 -10.15
C ALA A 300 -2.27 14.73 -10.30
N THR A 301 -1.32 14.38 -9.44
CA THR A 301 0.05 14.90 -9.51
C THR A 301 1.01 13.91 -10.17
N GLY A 302 0.55 12.67 -10.38
CA GLY A 302 1.35 11.67 -11.06
C GLY A 302 0.62 10.34 -11.20
N GLY A 303 1.37 9.38 -11.72
CA GLY A 303 0.88 8.04 -11.98
C GLY A 303 0.59 7.78 -13.45
N SER A 304 0.32 6.51 -13.75
CA SER A 304 0.03 6.05 -15.09
C SER A 304 -0.77 4.75 -15.07
N LYS A 305 -1.50 4.51 -16.15
CA LYS A 305 -2.08 3.23 -16.48
C LYS A 305 -1.15 2.48 -17.42
N GLU A 306 -0.70 1.32 -16.98
CA GLU A 306 0.22 0.44 -17.70
C GLU A 306 -0.48 -0.84 -18.13
N ILE A 307 -0.27 -1.23 -19.39
CA ILE A 307 -0.74 -2.50 -19.93
C ILE A 307 0.49 -3.18 -20.54
N THR A 308 0.80 -4.37 -20.03
CA THR A 308 1.92 -5.19 -20.50
C THR A 308 1.39 -6.53 -21.00
N ILE A 309 1.78 -6.90 -22.22
CA ILE A 309 1.49 -8.21 -22.81
C ILE A 309 2.82 -8.88 -23.17
N SER A 310 3.06 -10.08 -22.63
CA SER A 310 4.34 -10.77 -22.74
C SER A 310 4.18 -12.25 -23.15
N PRO A 311 3.75 -12.55 -24.39
CA PRO A 311 3.75 -13.93 -24.91
C PRO A 311 5.17 -14.45 -25.14
N THR A 312 5.39 -15.70 -24.77
CA THR A 312 6.64 -16.41 -25.01
C THR A 312 6.39 -17.84 -25.47
N ILE A 313 7.27 -18.32 -26.36
CA ILE A 313 7.29 -19.71 -26.82
C ILE A 313 8.71 -20.23 -26.56
N ASP A 314 8.85 -21.16 -25.63
CA ASP A 314 10.12 -21.86 -25.40
C ASP A 314 10.07 -23.21 -26.12
N TYR A 315 11.05 -23.44 -26.99
CA TYR A 315 11.29 -24.70 -27.67
C TYR A 315 12.55 -25.35 -27.13
N PHE A 316 12.39 -26.45 -26.41
CA PHE A 316 13.50 -27.26 -25.92
C PHE A 316 13.85 -28.29 -26.99
N LEU A 317 14.98 -28.08 -27.67
CA LEU A 317 15.49 -29.00 -28.68
C LEU A 317 16.21 -30.20 -28.03
N SER A 318 16.89 -29.95 -26.91
CA SER A 318 17.51 -30.94 -26.04
C SER A 318 17.68 -30.36 -24.63
N ASN A 319 18.15 -31.17 -23.68
CA ASN A 319 18.54 -30.69 -22.34
C ASN A 319 19.61 -29.59 -22.37
N ARG A 320 20.28 -29.38 -23.50
CA ARG A 320 21.37 -28.40 -23.68
C ARG A 320 20.97 -27.21 -24.53
N VAL A 321 19.95 -27.32 -25.39
CA VAL A 321 19.60 -26.28 -26.36
C VAL A 321 18.14 -25.89 -26.20
N ASN A 322 17.91 -24.62 -25.84
CA ASN A 322 16.59 -23.99 -25.77
C ASN A 322 16.58 -22.78 -26.71
N ILE A 323 15.51 -22.67 -27.50
CA ILE A 323 15.19 -21.51 -28.31
C ILE A 323 13.94 -20.87 -27.72
N LYS A 324 14.04 -19.61 -27.29
CA LYS A 324 12.91 -18.82 -26.79
C LYS A 324 12.55 -17.72 -27.76
N LEU A 325 11.31 -17.72 -28.23
CA LEU A 325 10.69 -16.59 -28.91
C LEU A 325 9.96 -15.77 -27.86
N PHE A 326 10.22 -14.46 -27.82
CA PHE A 326 9.53 -13.56 -26.90
C PHE A 326 9.03 -12.33 -27.63
N PHE A 327 7.89 -11.84 -27.17
CA PHE A 327 7.36 -10.52 -27.50
C PHE A 327 6.87 -9.90 -26.20
N ASP A 328 7.29 -8.68 -25.92
CA ASP A 328 6.92 -7.90 -24.74
C ASP A 328 6.53 -6.50 -25.19
N GLN A 329 5.27 -6.15 -25.00
CA GLN A 329 4.78 -4.81 -25.28
C GLN A 329 4.23 -4.19 -24.01
N ARG A 330 4.81 -3.05 -23.63
CA ARG A 330 4.36 -2.22 -22.51
C ARG A 330 3.86 -0.88 -23.02
N LYS A 331 2.57 -0.62 -22.81
CA LYS A 331 1.91 0.65 -23.08
C LYS A 331 1.69 1.39 -21.78
N VAL A 332 2.18 2.63 -21.68
CA VAL A 332 2.06 3.49 -20.51
C VAL A 332 1.27 4.73 -20.90
N LYS A 333 0.14 4.97 -20.23
CA LYS A 333 -0.68 6.18 -20.37
C LYS A 333 -0.62 6.98 -19.07
N PRO A 334 0.16 8.07 -19.00
CA PRO A 334 0.21 8.94 -17.83
C PRO A 334 -1.13 9.62 -17.52
N TYR A 335 -1.36 9.95 -16.25
CA TYR A 335 -2.52 10.74 -15.81
C TYR A 335 -2.33 12.24 -15.91
N ILE A 336 -1.07 12.70 -15.89
CA ILE A 336 -0.70 14.11 -16.04
C ILE A 336 -0.36 14.44 -17.49
N SER A 337 -0.78 15.62 -17.96
CA SER A 337 -0.54 16.08 -19.34
C SER A 337 0.92 16.42 -19.64
N SER A 338 1.74 16.62 -18.60
CA SER A 338 3.18 16.86 -18.74
C SER A 338 3.98 15.65 -19.20
N SER A 339 3.37 14.45 -19.24
CA SER A 339 4.00 13.22 -19.69
C SER A 339 3.28 12.62 -20.88
N ALA A 340 4.01 12.36 -21.97
CA ALA A 340 3.44 11.76 -23.17
C ALA A 340 3.18 10.25 -22.99
N PRO A 341 2.09 9.70 -23.58
CA PRO A 341 1.90 8.26 -23.65
C PRO A 341 3.05 7.57 -24.40
N THR A 342 3.54 6.45 -23.89
CA THR A 342 4.62 5.68 -24.51
C THR A 342 4.19 4.24 -24.77
N THR A 343 4.74 3.64 -25.83
CA THR A 343 4.60 2.21 -26.11
C THR A 343 5.98 1.66 -26.43
N ASN A 344 6.46 0.74 -25.61
CA ASN A 344 7.73 0.05 -25.84
C ASN A 344 7.42 -1.38 -26.28
N THR A 345 7.96 -1.79 -27.41
CA THR A 345 7.82 -3.16 -27.93
C THR A 345 9.20 -3.77 -28.07
N ARG A 346 9.39 -4.94 -27.46
CA ARG A 346 10.61 -5.74 -27.55
C ARG A 346 10.22 -7.10 -28.08
N ALA A 347 10.90 -7.56 -29.11
CA ALA A 347 10.70 -8.90 -29.65
C ALA A 347 12.06 -9.46 -30.03
N GLY A 348 12.20 -10.78 -29.93
CA GLY A 348 13.46 -11.41 -30.30
C GLY A 348 13.44 -12.91 -30.13
N VAL A 349 14.55 -13.49 -30.58
CA VAL A 349 14.88 -14.90 -30.40
C VAL A 349 16.07 -14.98 -29.45
N GLN A 350 15.93 -15.75 -28.38
CA GLN A 350 16.99 -16.04 -27.44
C GLN A 350 17.39 -17.50 -27.58
N LEU A 351 18.62 -17.76 -27.98
CA LEU A 351 19.22 -19.09 -28.02
C LEU A 351 20.03 -19.30 -26.73
N ARG A 352 19.71 -20.35 -25.97
CA ARG A 352 20.48 -20.77 -24.79
C ARG A 352 21.12 -22.12 -25.08
N ILE A 353 22.45 -22.16 -24.98
CA ILE A 353 23.26 -23.38 -25.11
C ILE A 353 23.96 -23.63 -23.77
N SER A 354 23.69 -24.77 -23.14
CA SER A 354 24.42 -25.25 -21.97
C SER A 354 25.53 -26.20 -22.40
N LEU A 355 26.76 -25.91 -21.93
CA LEU A 355 27.97 -26.67 -22.24
C LEU A 355 28.38 -27.63 -21.09
N GLN A 356 27.52 -27.80 -20.08
CA GLN A 356 27.83 -28.66 -18.93
C GLN A 356 27.99 -30.14 -19.37
N PRO A 357 29.02 -30.86 -18.86
CA PRO A 357 29.36 -32.23 -19.26
C PRO A 357 28.20 -33.21 -19.31
#